data_AF-A0AA96YFB6-F1
#
_entry.id   AF-A0AA96YFB6-F1
#
_cell.length_a   1.000
_cell.length_b   1.000
_cell.length_c   1.000
_cell.angle_alpha   90.00
_cell.angle_beta   90.00
_cell.angle_gamma   90.00
#
_symmetry.space_group_name_H-M   'P 1'
#
loop_
_entity.id
_entity.type
_entity.pdbx_description
1 polymer ?
#
loop_
_entity_poly.entity_id
_entity_poly.type
_entity_poly.pdbx_seq_one_letter_code
_entity_poly.pdbx_strand_id
1 'polypeptide(L)'
;MTEDDIIKLSAKAMGFELEYRRGSDAFYYDDPETGREVWLPMQDDRQTMLIISKLKVDICSLHSRARATAFVPYTGYKACEIPHADEPAARRAALRLAIATVAAKYAENMIDGGPDERVLVHLLGIEGSTAHAMCGTIRESREEISKACQRLKRKGLVTNKGPFWQAVQR
;
A
#
# COMPACT_ATOMS: atom_id res chain seq x y z
N MET A 1 10.47 -10.72 -4.40
CA MET A 1 9.03 -10.74 -4.20
C MET A 1 8.47 -11.84 -5.06
N THR A 2 7.79 -12.81 -4.47
CA THR A 2 7.17 -13.93 -5.21
C THR A 2 5.87 -13.47 -5.87
N GLU A 3 5.31 -14.29 -6.75
CA GLU A 3 4.01 -14.00 -7.38
C GLU A 3 2.89 -13.88 -6.33
N ASP A 4 2.88 -14.80 -5.37
CA ASP A 4 1.99 -14.79 -4.21
C ASP A 4 2.09 -13.50 -3.39
N ASP A 5 3.31 -13.03 -3.13
CA ASP A 5 3.54 -11.76 -2.43
C ASP A 5 2.97 -10.59 -3.22
N ILE A 6 3.16 -10.58 -4.55
CA ILE A 6 2.64 -9.52 -5.42
C ILE A 6 1.10 -9.51 -5.36
N ILE A 7 0.46 -10.67 -5.44
CA ILE A 7 -1.01 -10.78 -5.37
C ILE A 7 -1.52 -10.26 -4.03
N LYS A 8 -0.99 -10.76 -2.91
CA LYS A 8 -1.44 -10.40 -1.56
C LYS A 8 -1.19 -8.93 -1.24
N LEU A 9 0.02 -8.43 -1.49
CA LEU A 9 0.38 -7.06 -1.15
C LEU A 9 -0.28 -6.05 -2.10
N SER A 10 -0.47 -6.37 -3.39
CA SER A 10 -1.20 -5.47 -4.28
C SER A 10 -2.67 -5.34 -3.87
N ALA A 11 -3.33 -6.43 -3.45
CA ALA A 11 -4.69 -6.35 -2.90
C ALA A 11 -4.73 -5.50 -1.62
N LYS A 12 -3.76 -5.69 -0.72
CA LYS A 12 -3.60 -4.84 0.47
C LYS A 12 -3.44 -3.37 0.11
N ALA A 13 -2.64 -3.02 -0.90
CA ALA A 13 -2.51 -1.64 -1.38
C ALA A 13 -3.85 -1.07 -1.88
N MET A 14 -4.70 -1.94 -2.41
CA MET A 14 -6.06 -1.63 -2.85
C MET A 14 -7.09 -1.67 -1.73
N GLY A 15 -6.70 -2.04 -0.50
CA GLY A 15 -7.61 -2.15 0.64
C GLY A 15 -8.58 -3.33 0.54
N PHE A 16 -8.23 -4.36 -0.22
CA PHE A 16 -9.01 -5.59 -0.33
C PHE A 16 -8.48 -6.65 0.63
N GLU A 17 -9.41 -7.35 1.28
CA GLU A 17 -9.12 -8.58 2.00
C GLU A 17 -9.30 -9.77 1.06
N LEU A 18 -8.26 -10.60 0.93
CA LEU A 18 -8.29 -11.77 0.06
C LEU A 18 -8.64 -13.04 0.83
N GLU A 19 -9.55 -13.84 0.27
CA GLU A 19 -9.77 -15.22 0.69
C GLU A 19 -9.10 -16.17 -0.32
N TYR A 20 -8.18 -17.00 0.17
CA TYR A 20 -7.60 -18.07 -0.64
C TYR A 20 -8.50 -19.31 -0.65
N ARG A 21 -8.87 -19.79 -1.83
CA ARG A 21 -9.65 -21.02 -2.01
C ARG A 21 -8.82 -22.12 -2.63
N ARG A 22 -8.55 -23.17 -1.84
CA ARG A 22 -7.78 -24.35 -2.27
C ARG A 22 -8.36 -25.05 -3.50
N GLY A 23 -9.69 -25.09 -3.64
CA GLY A 23 -10.34 -25.81 -4.75
C GLY A 23 -10.08 -25.22 -6.13
N SER A 24 -9.74 -23.93 -6.20
CA SER A 24 -9.46 -23.21 -7.45
C SER A 24 -8.05 -22.62 -7.47
N ASP A 25 -7.25 -22.86 -6.43
CA ASP A 25 -5.91 -22.30 -6.20
C ASP A 25 -5.82 -20.79 -6.49
N ALA A 26 -6.80 -20.02 -5.99
CA ALA A 26 -6.95 -18.61 -6.33
C ALA A 26 -7.36 -17.75 -5.14
N PHE A 27 -7.01 -16.47 -5.22
CA PHE A 27 -7.38 -15.45 -4.25
C PHE A 27 -8.59 -14.67 -4.72
N TYR A 28 -9.62 -14.60 -3.88
CA TYR A 28 -10.85 -13.88 -4.16
C TYR A 28 -11.01 -12.65 -3.28
N TYR A 29 -11.65 -11.62 -3.81
CA TYR A 29 -12.13 -10.47 -3.06
C TYR A 29 -13.61 -10.22 -3.38
N ASP A 30 -14.31 -9.53 -2.49
CA ASP A 30 -15.68 -9.10 -2.72
C ASP A 30 -15.69 -7.65 -3.24
N ASP A 31 -16.01 -7.50 -4.52
CA ASP A 31 -16.23 -6.21 -5.16
C ASP A 31 -17.68 -5.75 -4.92
N PRO A 32 -17.92 -4.51 -4.49
CA PRO A 32 -19.27 -4.03 -4.19
C PRO A 32 -20.17 -3.90 -5.43
N GLU A 33 -19.60 -3.77 -6.62
CA GLU A 33 -20.35 -3.60 -7.87
C GLU A 33 -20.55 -4.92 -8.61
N THR A 34 -19.51 -5.75 -8.69
CA THR A 34 -19.52 -6.98 -9.49
C THR A 34 -19.64 -8.25 -8.67
N GLY A 35 -19.59 -8.14 -7.34
CA GLY A 35 -19.62 -9.26 -6.42
C GLY A 35 -18.26 -9.94 -6.34
N ARG A 36 -18.25 -11.27 -6.24
CA ARG A 36 -17.03 -12.00 -5.92
C ARG A 36 -16.13 -12.19 -7.13
N GLU A 37 -14.95 -11.59 -7.11
CA GLU A 37 -13.96 -11.64 -8.20
C GLU A 37 -12.64 -12.29 -7.76
N VAL A 38 -11.91 -12.84 -8.73
CA VAL A 38 -10.54 -13.34 -8.51
C VAL A 38 -9.57 -12.18 -8.65
N TRP A 39 -8.67 -11.97 -7.69
CA TRP A 39 -7.63 -10.94 -7.78
C TRP A 39 -6.40 -11.48 -8.54
N LEU A 40 -6.25 -11.06 -9.80
CA LEU A 40 -5.16 -11.43 -10.71
C LEU A 40 -4.68 -10.21 -11.53
N PRO A 41 -4.10 -9.18 -10.86
CA PRO A 41 -3.73 -7.94 -11.53
C PRO A 41 -2.62 -8.11 -12.59
N MET A 42 -1.89 -9.23 -12.60
CA MET A 42 -0.90 -9.53 -13.63
C MET A 42 -1.53 -10.04 -14.94
N GLN A 43 -2.81 -10.43 -14.91
CA GLN A 43 -3.54 -11.03 -16.03
C GLN A 43 -4.76 -10.20 -16.45
N ASP A 44 -5.39 -9.47 -15.53
CA ASP A 44 -6.57 -8.63 -15.78
C ASP A 44 -6.21 -7.14 -15.97
N ASP A 45 -6.50 -6.61 -17.16
CA ASP A 45 -6.30 -5.19 -17.49
C ASP A 45 -7.19 -4.27 -16.65
N ARG A 46 -8.41 -4.69 -16.27
CA ARG A 46 -9.31 -3.87 -15.44
C ARG A 46 -8.71 -3.64 -14.06
N GLN A 47 -8.20 -4.69 -13.42
CA GLN A 47 -7.57 -4.61 -12.10
C GLN A 47 -6.27 -3.80 -12.15
N THR A 48 -5.50 -3.94 -13.24
CA THR A 48 -4.34 -3.09 -13.49
C THR A 48 -4.73 -1.61 -13.56
N MET A 49 -5.81 -1.27 -14.26
CA MET A 49 -6.31 0.11 -14.35
C MET A 49 -6.81 0.64 -13.01
N LEU A 50 -7.46 -0.20 -12.19
CA LEU A 50 -7.86 0.16 -10.82
C LEU A 50 -6.64 0.53 -9.97
N ILE A 51 -5.56 -0.25 -10.05
CA ILE A 51 -4.30 0.05 -9.35
C ILE A 51 -3.72 1.38 -9.81
N ILE A 52 -3.61 1.60 -11.13
CA ILE A 52 -3.09 2.84 -11.70
C ILE A 52 -3.87 4.04 -11.15
N SER A 53 -5.20 3.98 -11.19
CA SER A 53 -6.08 5.07 -10.75
C SER A 53 -5.94 5.34 -9.25
N LYS A 54 -6.07 4.30 -8.41
CA LYS A 54 -6.08 4.45 -6.96
C LYS A 54 -4.74 4.90 -6.40
N LEU A 55 -3.64 4.35 -6.92
CA LEU A 55 -2.29 4.65 -6.42
C LEU A 55 -1.59 5.77 -7.20
N LYS A 56 -2.24 6.33 -8.24
CA LYS A 56 -1.68 7.34 -9.14
C LYS A 56 -0.33 6.89 -9.71
N VAL A 57 -0.33 5.70 -10.32
CA VAL A 57 0.89 5.09 -10.87
C VAL A 57 1.24 5.76 -12.20
N ASP A 58 2.46 6.26 -12.31
CA ASP A 58 3.04 6.68 -13.57
C ASP A 58 3.60 5.47 -14.30
N ILE A 59 3.23 5.30 -15.57
CA ILE A 59 3.69 4.20 -16.43
C ILE A 59 4.46 4.73 -17.62
N CYS A 60 5.56 4.07 -17.97
CA CYS A 60 6.35 4.40 -19.13
C CYS A 60 6.89 3.12 -19.79
N SER A 61 6.85 3.05 -21.11
CA SER A 61 7.52 2.01 -21.87
C SER A 61 8.76 2.63 -22.52
N LEU A 62 9.95 2.20 -22.10
CA LEU A 62 11.23 2.68 -22.61
C LEU A 62 11.92 1.52 -23.33
N HIS A 63 11.92 1.55 -24.67
CA HIS A 63 12.54 0.52 -25.50
C HIS A 63 12.08 -0.90 -25.09
N SER A 64 13.00 -1.72 -24.57
CA SER A 64 12.77 -3.10 -24.11
C SER A 64 12.39 -3.20 -22.63
N ARG A 65 11.90 -2.13 -22.00
CA ARG A 65 11.50 -2.11 -20.58
C ARG A 65 10.15 -1.42 -20.37
N ALA A 66 9.34 -2.05 -19.53
CA ALA A 66 8.15 -1.45 -18.93
C ALA A 66 8.50 -0.94 -17.52
N ARG A 67 8.24 0.33 -17.24
CA ARG A 67 8.45 0.96 -15.94
C ARG A 67 7.11 1.40 -15.35
N ALA A 68 6.93 1.12 -14.07
CA ALA A 68 5.86 1.69 -13.25
C ALA A 68 6.50 2.41 -12.05
N THR A 69 5.90 3.53 -11.64
CA THR A 69 6.33 4.31 -10.48
C THR A 69 5.11 4.81 -9.71
N ALA A 70 5.09 4.64 -8.39
CA ALA A 70 4.07 5.24 -7.52
C ALA A 70 4.73 6.10 -6.46
N PHE A 71 4.17 7.28 -6.21
CA PHE A 71 4.56 8.08 -5.07
C PHE A 71 3.96 7.49 -3.79
N VAL A 72 4.81 7.29 -2.80
CA VAL A 72 4.43 6.84 -1.48
C VAL A 72 4.76 7.97 -0.50
N PRO A 73 3.75 8.67 0.03
CA PRO A 73 3.94 9.77 0.98
C PRO A 73 4.98 9.42 2.06
N TYR A 74 5.93 10.33 2.29
CA TYR A 74 6.99 10.27 3.30
C TYR A 74 8.03 9.15 3.15
N THR A 75 7.83 8.21 2.22
CA THR A 75 8.82 7.17 1.87
C THR A 75 9.41 7.35 0.47
N GLY A 76 8.92 8.34 -0.28
CA GLY A 76 9.44 8.71 -1.60
C GLY A 76 8.70 8.00 -2.72
N TYR A 77 9.43 7.42 -3.66
CA TYR A 77 8.85 6.72 -4.80
C TYR A 77 9.18 5.24 -4.75
N LYS A 78 8.22 4.40 -5.14
CA LYS A 78 8.44 2.99 -5.43
C LYS A 78 8.38 2.80 -6.93
N ALA A 79 9.38 2.13 -7.49
CA ALA A 79 9.44 1.84 -8.91
C ALA A 79 9.71 0.36 -9.18
N CYS A 80 9.29 -0.10 -10.35
CA CYS A 80 9.62 -1.40 -10.89
C CYS A 80 9.85 -1.28 -12.40
N GLU A 81 10.87 -1.99 -12.88
CA GLU A 81 11.17 -2.14 -14.29
C GLU A 81 11.19 -3.62 -14.65
N ILE A 82 10.48 -3.97 -15.72
CA ILE A 82 10.40 -5.34 -16.23
C ILE A 82 10.86 -5.33 -17.70
N PRO A 83 11.85 -6.14 -18.07
CA PRO A 83 12.26 -6.29 -19.46
C PRO A 83 11.18 -7.00 -20.28
N HIS A 84 11.06 -6.66 -21.56
CA HIS A 84 10.19 -7.35 -22.51
C HIS A 84 10.82 -7.44 -23.89
N ALA A 85 10.40 -8.45 -24.65
CA ALA A 85 10.63 -8.51 -26.10
C ALA A 85 9.87 -7.38 -26.81
N ASP A 86 10.28 -7.01 -28.01
CA ASP A 86 9.61 -5.97 -28.80
C ASP A 86 8.34 -6.49 -29.50
N GLU A 87 7.46 -7.09 -28.69
CA GLU A 87 6.17 -7.62 -29.11
C GLU A 87 5.07 -6.99 -28.23
N PRO A 88 3.92 -6.58 -28.81
CA PRO A 88 2.86 -5.92 -28.05
C PRO A 88 2.35 -6.71 -26.83
N ALA A 89 2.24 -8.03 -26.96
CA ALA A 89 1.77 -8.90 -25.88
C ALA A 89 2.79 -8.98 -24.73
N ALA A 90 4.07 -9.18 -25.05
CA ALA A 90 5.16 -9.20 -24.07
C ALA A 90 5.27 -7.86 -23.32
N ARG A 91 5.15 -6.75 -24.05
CA ARG A 91 5.14 -5.40 -23.47
C ARG A 91 3.99 -5.22 -22.47
N ARG A 92 2.78 -5.67 -22.83
CA ARG A 92 1.60 -5.57 -21.95
C ARG A 92 1.77 -6.41 -20.69
N ALA A 93 2.22 -7.67 -20.83
CA ALA A 93 2.49 -8.55 -19.69
C ALA A 93 3.53 -7.93 -18.73
N ALA A 94 4.61 -7.38 -19.27
CA ALA A 94 5.62 -6.69 -18.49
C ALA A 94 5.07 -5.45 -17.77
N LEU A 95 4.18 -4.69 -18.42
CA LEU A 95 3.53 -3.53 -17.82
C LEU A 95 2.66 -3.92 -16.62
N ARG A 96 1.80 -4.94 -16.76
CA ARG A 96 0.96 -5.44 -15.67
C ARG A 96 1.80 -5.91 -14.49
N LEU A 97 2.86 -6.68 -14.77
CA LEU A 97 3.77 -7.14 -13.73
C LEU A 97 4.46 -5.96 -13.02
N ALA A 98 4.94 -4.96 -13.75
CA ALA A 98 5.56 -3.77 -13.16
C ALA A 98 4.58 -3.01 -12.24
N ILE A 99 3.34 -2.83 -12.69
CA ILE A 99 2.28 -2.13 -11.94
C ILE A 99 1.90 -2.90 -10.68
N ALA A 100 1.60 -4.19 -10.79
CA ALA A 100 1.27 -5.04 -9.66
C ALA A 100 2.42 -5.08 -8.64
N THR A 101 3.66 -5.16 -9.12
CA THR A 101 4.85 -5.13 -8.25
C THR A 101 5.02 -3.80 -7.53
N VAL A 102 4.75 -2.66 -8.20
CA VAL A 102 4.80 -1.35 -7.53
C VAL A 102 3.72 -1.22 -6.47
N ALA A 103 2.50 -1.72 -6.73
CA ALA A 103 1.45 -1.77 -5.72
C ALA A 103 1.85 -2.65 -4.53
N ALA A 104 2.49 -3.79 -4.79
CA ALA A 104 2.99 -4.64 -3.72
C ALA A 104 4.08 -3.94 -2.88
N LYS A 105 5.06 -3.28 -3.52
CA LYS A 105 6.08 -2.45 -2.85
C LYS A 105 5.49 -1.27 -2.08
N TYR A 106 4.34 -0.77 -2.52
CA TYR A 106 3.59 0.27 -1.83
C TYR A 106 3.03 -0.25 -0.50
N ALA A 107 2.47 -1.45 -0.50
CA ALA A 107 1.89 -2.10 0.68
C ALA A 107 2.90 -2.78 1.61
N GLU A 108 4.07 -3.18 1.11
CA GLU A 108 5.15 -3.80 1.90
C GLU A 108 5.54 -2.95 3.12
N ASN A 109 5.43 -1.62 2.99
CA ASN A 109 5.68 -0.67 4.08
C ASN A 109 4.41 0.01 4.62
N MET A 110 3.21 -0.43 4.21
CA MET A 110 1.99 0.01 4.88
C MET A 110 1.96 -0.67 6.26
N ILE A 111 2.00 0.14 7.31
CA ILE A 111 1.88 -0.33 8.69
C ILE A 111 0.49 -0.96 8.82
N ASP A 112 0.44 -2.28 8.91
CA ASP A 112 -0.80 -3.02 9.19
C ASP A 112 -1.20 -2.73 10.62
N GLY A 113 -2.37 -2.12 10.76
CA GLY A 113 -2.93 -1.82 12.05
C GLY A 113 -3.95 -0.71 12.00
N GLY A 114 -4.81 -0.66 13.01
CA GLY A 114 -5.72 0.46 13.20
C GLY A 114 -4.96 1.78 13.38
N PRO A 115 -5.64 2.94 13.37
CA PRO A 115 -5.00 4.24 13.57
C PRO A 115 -4.05 4.29 14.79
N ASP A 116 -4.36 3.57 15.86
CA ASP A 116 -3.54 3.46 17.07
C ASP A 116 -2.16 2.81 16.81
N GLU A 117 -2.13 1.65 16.14
CA GLU A 117 -0.89 0.93 15.88
C GLU A 117 0.00 1.71 14.92
N ARG A 118 -0.59 2.32 13.88
CA ARG A 118 0.14 3.15 12.92
C ARG A 118 0.75 4.38 13.59
N VAL A 119 -0.02 5.06 14.46
CA VAL A 119 0.50 6.21 15.24
C VAL A 119 1.63 5.77 16.16
N LEU A 120 1.47 4.65 16.87
CA LEU A 120 2.49 4.17 17.80
C LEU A 120 3.79 3.82 17.08
N VAL A 121 3.72 3.07 15.98
CA VAL A 121 4.90 2.71 15.18
C VAL A 121 5.59 3.96 14.63
N HIS A 122 4.83 4.94 14.12
CA HIS A 122 5.40 6.20 13.67
C HIS A 122 6.16 6.92 14.80
N LEU A 123 5.55 7.04 15.98
CA LEU A 123 6.14 7.73 17.12
C LEU A 123 7.30 6.96 17.78
N LEU A 124 7.41 5.65 17.57
CA LEU A 124 8.58 4.85 17.97
C LEU A 124 9.79 5.10 17.06
N GLY A 125 9.57 5.51 15.81
CA GLY A 125 10.63 5.74 14.82
C GLY A 125 11.24 7.14 14.82
N ILE A 126 10.72 8.08 15.61
CA ILE A 126 11.14 9.49 15.63
C ILE A 126 11.08 10.06 17.06
N GLU A 127 11.78 11.17 17.31
CA GLU A 127 11.79 11.85 18.62
C GLU A 127 10.51 12.67 18.92
N GLY A 128 9.47 12.53 18.10
CA GLY A 128 8.15 13.13 18.33
C GLY A 128 7.55 13.80 17.10
N SER A 129 6.22 13.92 17.09
CA SER A 129 5.47 14.50 15.97
C SER A 129 4.16 15.13 16.41
N THR A 130 3.67 16.10 15.64
CA THR A 130 2.34 16.68 15.87
C THR A 130 1.28 15.85 15.16
N ALA A 131 0.04 15.87 15.65
CA ALA A 131 -1.07 15.17 14.98
C ALA A 131 -1.26 15.60 13.52
N HIS A 132 -1.00 16.87 13.22
CA HIS A 132 -1.07 17.39 11.85
C HIS A 132 0.07 16.84 10.98
N ALA A 133 1.30 16.78 11.51
CA ALA A 133 2.44 16.21 10.78
C ALA A 133 2.28 14.71 10.49
N MET A 134 1.56 14.00 11.37
CA MET A 134 1.25 12.57 11.19
C MET A 134 0.20 12.28 10.11
N CYS A 135 -0.66 13.24 9.72
CA CYS A 135 -1.77 13.04 8.78
C CYS A 135 -1.38 12.27 7.53
N GLY A 136 -0.30 12.68 6.88
CA GLY A 136 0.10 12.06 5.63
C GLY A 136 0.79 10.70 5.81
N THR A 137 1.43 10.43 6.95
CA THR A 137 2.08 9.14 7.23
C THR A 137 1.05 8.09 7.64
N ILE A 138 0.11 8.47 8.52
CA ILE A 138 -0.90 7.57 9.08
C ILE A 138 -2.10 7.40 8.17
N ARG A 139 -2.28 8.34 7.22
CA ARG A 139 -3.41 8.44 6.26
C ARG A 139 -4.77 8.48 6.95
N GLU A 140 -4.82 9.24 8.02
CA GLU A 140 -6.03 9.48 8.78
C GLU A 140 -6.21 10.99 8.91
N SER A 141 -7.44 11.41 9.19
CA SER A 141 -7.70 12.81 9.54
C SER A 141 -6.89 13.20 10.78
N ARG A 142 -6.57 14.50 10.91
CA ARG A 142 -5.94 15.03 12.12
C ARG A 142 -6.74 14.65 13.37
N GLU A 143 -8.05 14.64 13.25
CA GLU A 143 -9.01 14.32 14.30
C GLU A 143 -8.87 12.85 14.72
N GLU A 144 -8.83 11.92 13.77
CA GLU A 144 -8.64 10.48 14.06
C GLU A 144 -7.26 10.18 14.64
N ILE A 145 -6.22 10.83 14.14
CA ILE A 145 -4.87 10.74 14.72
C ILE A 145 -4.85 11.28 16.14
N SER A 146 -5.49 12.43 16.38
CA SER A 146 -5.56 12.99 17.73
C SER A 146 -6.30 12.05 18.68
N LYS A 147 -7.39 11.42 18.23
CA LYS A 147 -8.10 10.39 19.01
C LYS A 147 -7.21 9.17 19.27
N ALA A 148 -6.46 8.70 18.29
CA ALA A 148 -5.51 7.60 18.42
C ALA A 148 -4.41 7.92 19.44
N CYS A 149 -3.78 9.09 19.35
CA CYS A 149 -2.80 9.56 20.33
C CYS A 149 -3.38 9.60 21.75
N GLN A 150 -4.61 10.07 21.93
CA GLN A 150 -5.29 10.08 23.23
C GLN A 150 -5.56 8.66 23.75
N ARG A 151 -5.99 7.74 22.89
CA ARG A 151 -6.18 6.32 23.25
C ARG A 151 -4.85 5.69 23.71
N LEU A 152 -3.77 5.90 22.96
CA LEU A 152 -2.43 5.42 23.30
C LEU A 152 -1.89 6.06 24.58
N LYS A 153 -2.18 7.33 24.82
CA LYS A 153 -1.81 8.03 26.05
C LYS A 153 -2.48 7.40 27.28
N ARG A 154 -3.77 7.06 27.17
CA ARG A 154 -4.49 6.32 28.22
C ARG A 154 -3.90 4.93 28.49
N LYS A 155 -3.29 4.31 27.47
CA LYS A 155 -2.55 3.04 27.59
C LYS A 155 -1.12 3.21 28.13
N GLY A 156 -0.66 4.45 28.36
CA GLY A 156 0.70 4.73 28.82
C GLY A 156 1.79 4.48 27.77
N LEU A 157 1.43 4.39 26.48
CA LEU A 157 2.36 4.09 25.38
C LEU A 157 2.94 5.35 24.73
N VAL A 158 2.23 6.47 24.82
CA VAL A 158 2.68 7.76 24.31
C VAL A 158 2.42 8.85 25.34
N THR A 159 3.19 9.93 25.27
CA THR A 159 3.01 11.14 26.05
C THR A 159 2.91 12.35 25.13
N ASN A 160 2.44 13.48 25.65
CA ASN A 160 2.42 14.74 24.92
C ASN A 160 3.20 15.82 25.67
N LYS A 161 4.04 16.55 24.93
CA LYS A 161 4.77 17.73 25.39
C LYS A 161 4.35 18.92 24.53
N GLY A 162 3.35 19.66 24.99
CA GLY A 162 2.68 20.70 24.19
C GLY A 162 1.98 20.07 22.97
N PRO A 163 2.24 20.55 21.73
CA PRO A 163 1.61 20.01 20.51
C PRO A 163 2.24 18.71 20.01
N PHE A 164 3.39 18.29 20.57
CA PHE A 164 4.13 17.12 20.14
C PHE A 164 3.73 15.88 20.95
N TRP A 165 3.53 14.78 20.24
CA TRP A 165 3.35 13.44 20.77
C TRP A 165 4.65 12.66 20.65
N GLN A 166 4.96 11.85 21.65
CA GLN A 166 6.19 11.05 21.70
C GLN A 166 5.86 9.66 22.26
N ALA A 167 6.49 8.62 21.72
CA ALA A 167 6.42 7.30 22.35
C ALA A 167 7.13 7.32 23.70
N VAL A 168 6.59 6.63 24.69
CA VAL A 168 7.28 6.41 25.96
C VAL A 168 8.32 5.32 25.73
N GLN A 169 9.59 5.70 25.58
CA GLN A 169 10.70 4.73 25.53
C GLN A 169 10.73 3.96 26.86
N ARG A 170 10.70 2.62 26.80
CA ARG A 170 10.94 1.73 27.94
C ARG A 170 12.38 1.26 27.90
#